data_AF-A0A7W0ZLK5-F1
#
_entry.id   AF-A0A7W0ZLK5-F1
#
_cell.length_a   1.000
_cell.length_b   1.000
_cell.length_c   1.000
_cell.angle_alpha   90.00
_cell.angle_beta   90.00
_cell.angle_gamma   90.00
#
_symmetry.space_group_name_H-M   'P 1'
#
loop_
_entity.id
_entity.type
_entity.pdbx_description
1 polymer ?
#
loop_
_entity_poly.entity_id
_entity_poly.type
_entity_poly.pdbx_seq_one_letter_code
_entity_poly.pdbx_strand_id
1 'polypeptide(L)'
;MTRRHFLVVFVLAAFGYVALALLAPRLNPSVRWKYSLDREAAVRRAREAARARGIDASGWEAYATARHEGRTDYYLARHARRPELRLLSPVTTSVRLVEPGGQK
;
A
#
# COMPACT_ATOMS: atom_id res chain seq x y z
N MET A 1 16.15 -31.82 22.85
CA MET A 1 14.97 -31.72 21.97
C MET A 1 15.05 -32.79 20.89
N THR A 2 14.08 -33.69 20.79
CA THR A 2 14.09 -34.82 19.82
C THR A 2 13.55 -34.39 18.45
N ARG A 3 13.99 -35.03 17.35
CA ARG A 3 13.55 -34.75 15.95
C ARG A 3 12.02 -34.66 15.77
N ARG A 4 11.25 -35.42 16.56
CA ARG A 4 9.78 -35.34 16.59
C ARG A 4 9.26 -33.95 17.01
N HIS A 5 9.91 -33.29 17.97
CA HIS A 5 9.52 -31.95 18.41
C HIS A 5 9.76 -30.90 17.30
N PHE A 6 10.87 -31.02 16.55
CA PHE A 6 11.12 -30.14 15.41
C PHE A 6 10.07 -30.30 14.31
N LEU A 7 9.66 -31.54 14.00
CA LEU A 7 8.63 -31.82 13.01
C LEU A 7 7.27 -31.22 13.43
N VAL A 8 6.89 -31.37 14.70
CA VAL A 8 5.65 -30.80 15.23
C VAL A 8 5.67 -29.26 15.16
N VAL A 9 6.77 -28.62 15.57
CA VAL A 9 6.91 -27.16 15.50
C VAL A 9 6.86 -26.67 14.05
N PHE A 10 7.49 -27.39 13.12
CA PHE A 10 7.47 -27.04 11.70
C PHE A 10 6.07 -27.13 11.10
N VAL A 11 5.32 -28.19 11.41
CA VAL A 11 3.92 -28.35 10.98
C VAL A 11 3.05 -27.24 11.58
N LEU A 12 3.24 -26.91 12.86
CA LEU A 12 2.49 -25.84 13.52
C LEU A 12 2.77 -24.47 12.89
N ALA A 13 4.05 -24.19 12.57
CA ALA A 13 4.46 -22.97 11.91
C ALA A 13 3.87 -22.86 10.49
N ALA A 14 3.89 -23.95 9.73
CA ALA A 14 3.27 -23.99 8.40
C ALA A 14 1.76 -23.73 8.47
N PHE A 15 1.07 -24.35 9.44
CA PHE A 15 -0.37 -24.13 9.65
C PHE A 15 -0.68 -22.67 10.02
N GLY A 16 0.14 -22.09 10.90
CA GLY A 16 0.05 -20.67 11.26
C GLY A 16 0.23 -19.76 10.04
N TYR A 17 1.19 -20.06 9.17
CA TYR A 17 1.44 -19.28 7.96
C TYR A 17 0.28 -19.36 6.96
N VAL A 18 -0.29 -20.55 6.76
CA VAL A 18 -1.47 -20.76 5.91
C VAL A 18 -2.68 -20.00 6.47
N ALA A 19 -2.92 -20.08 7.78
CA ALA A 19 -4.00 -19.34 8.43
C ALA A 19 -3.83 -17.83 8.24
N LEU A 20 -2.60 -17.31 8.38
CA LEU A 20 -2.30 -15.89 8.17
C LEU A 20 -2.56 -15.48 6.71
N ALA A 21 -2.16 -16.30 5.75
CA ALA A 21 -2.37 -16.03 4.31
C ALA A 21 -3.87 -15.97 3.94
N LEU A 22 -4.71 -16.77 4.60
CA LEU A 22 -6.16 -16.75 4.40
C LEU A 22 -6.85 -15.57 5.12
N LEU A 23 -6.35 -15.17 6.30
CA LEU A 23 -6.91 -14.04 7.07
C LEU A 23 -6.44 -12.67 6.57
N ALA A 24 -5.21 -12.55 6.08
CA ALA A 24 -4.62 -11.30 5.62
C ALA A 24 -5.50 -10.52 4.63
N PRO A 25 -6.11 -11.12 3.57
CA PRO A 25 -6.97 -10.38 2.65
C PRO A 25 -8.30 -9.96 3.26
N ARG A 26 -8.74 -10.57 4.37
CA ARG A 26 -9.93 -10.15 5.13
C ARG A 26 -9.63 -8.97 6.06
N LEU A 27 -8.44 -8.94 6.67
CA LEU A 27 -8.05 -7.92 7.62
C LEU A 27 -7.48 -6.65 6.95
N ASN A 28 -6.85 -6.79 5.78
CA ASN A 28 -6.34 -5.66 5.02
C ASN A 28 -6.70 -5.80 3.54
N PRO A 29 -7.79 -5.17 3.08
CA PRO A 29 -8.24 -5.25 1.69
C PRO A 29 -7.20 -4.74 0.69
N SER A 30 -6.23 -3.92 1.11
CA SER A 30 -5.12 -3.45 0.28
C SER A 30 -4.23 -4.59 -0.24
N VAL A 31 -4.12 -5.70 0.51
CA VAL A 31 -3.37 -6.91 0.11
C VAL A 31 -4.04 -7.61 -1.08
N ARG A 32 -5.38 -7.56 -1.17
CA ARG A 32 -6.14 -8.12 -2.29
C ARG A 32 -5.81 -7.43 -3.62
N TRP A 33 -5.47 -6.14 -3.56
CA TRP A 33 -5.19 -5.32 -4.74
C TRP A 33 -3.73 -5.38 -5.21
N LYS A 34 -2.87 -6.17 -4.55
CA LYS A 34 -1.43 -6.30 -4.85
C LYS A 34 -0.74 -4.95 -5.07
N TYR A 35 -1.20 -3.92 -4.34
CA TYR A 35 -0.73 -2.57 -4.53
C TYR A 35 0.71 -2.44 -4.04
N SER A 36 1.65 -2.15 -4.94
CA SER A 36 3.04 -1.83 -4.61
C SER A 36 3.24 -0.31 -4.69
N LEU A 37 3.56 0.33 -3.58
CA LEU A 37 3.95 1.73 -3.57
C LEU A 37 5.39 1.87 -4.06
N ASP A 38 5.58 2.35 -5.29
CA ASP A 38 6.89 2.84 -5.74
C ASP A 38 7.10 4.25 -5.17
N ARG A 39 7.75 4.29 -3.99
CA ARG A 39 8.02 5.55 -3.27
C ARG A 39 8.87 6.50 -4.11
N GLU A 40 9.88 6.00 -4.81
CA GLU A 40 10.80 6.84 -5.57
C GLU A 40 10.09 7.49 -6.76
N ALA A 41 9.32 6.70 -7.52
CA ALA A 41 8.53 7.23 -8.62
C ALA A 41 7.48 8.24 -8.14
N ALA A 42 6.82 7.97 -7.01
CA ALA A 42 5.82 8.87 -6.44
C ALA A 42 6.44 10.22 -6.02
N VAL A 43 7.57 10.19 -5.31
CA VAL A 43 8.28 11.41 -4.88
C VAL A 43 8.81 12.19 -6.07
N ARG A 44 9.36 11.51 -7.09
CA ARG A 44 9.83 12.15 -8.32
C ARG A 44 8.69 12.90 -9.02
N ARG A 45 7.55 12.24 -9.25
CA ARG A 45 6.34 12.85 -9.84
C ARG A 45 5.84 14.04 -9.02
N ALA A 46 5.88 13.95 -7.69
CA ALA A 46 5.46 15.04 -6.81
C ALA A 46 6.38 16.26 -6.94
N ARG A 47 7.71 16.05 -7.03
CA ARG A 47 8.69 17.12 -7.25
C ARG A 47 8.56 17.73 -8.65
N GLU A 48 8.30 16.92 -9.68
CA GLU A 48 8.00 17.41 -11.03
C GLU A 48 6.74 18.31 -11.02
N ALA A 49 5.68 17.89 -10.33
CA ALA A 49 4.45 18.67 -10.20
C ALA A 49 4.64 19.97 -9.39
N ALA A 50 5.53 19.97 -8.40
CA ALA A 50 5.92 21.17 -7.66
C ALA A 50 6.71 22.14 -8.55
N ARG A 51 7.68 21.63 -9.32
CA ARG A 51 8.46 22.42 -10.29
C ARG A 51 7.59 23.03 -11.38
N ALA A 52 6.60 22.29 -11.88
CA ALA A 52 5.62 22.81 -12.85
C ALA A 52 4.81 24.00 -12.30
N ARG A 53 4.74 24.15 -10.97
CA ARG A 53 4.13 25.30 -10.28
C ARG A 53 5.16 26.34 -9.79
N GLY A 54 6.42 26.23 -10.20
CA GLY A 54 7.49 27.15 -9.81
C GLY A 54 8.05 26.95 -8.40
N ILE A 55 7.73 25.83 -7.74
CA ILE A 55 8.21 25.51 -6.39
C ILE A 55 9.45 24.61 -6.50
N ASP A 56 10.59 25.04 -5.97
CA ASP A 56 11.78 24.20 -5.86
C ASP A 56 11.80 23.42 -4.55
N ALA A 57 11.46 22.13 -4.63
CA ALA A 57 11.43 21.20 -3.51
C ALA A 57 12.69 20.31 -3.42
N SER A 58 13.81 20.70 -4.03
CA SER A 58 15.02 19.86 -4.16
C SER A 58 15.68 19.51 -2.81
N GLY A 59 15.41 20.28 -1.75
CA GLY A 59 15.88 20.01 -0.37
C GLY A 59 14.79 19.60 0.63
N TRP A 60 13.55 19.39 0.17
CA TRP A 60 12.40 19.15 1.06
C TRP A 60 12.30 17.67 1.43
N GLU A 61 11.88 17.39 2.67
CA GLU A 61 11.54 16.04 3.11
C GLU A 61 10.31 15.55 2.35
N ALA A 62 10.29 14.27 1.97
CA ALA A 62 9.21 13.68 1.20
C ALA A 62 8.61 12.46 1.91
N TYR A 63 7.32 12.55 2.21
CA TYR A 63 6.54 11.50 2.84
C TYR A 63 5.54 10.95 1.83
N ALA A 64 5.71 9.69 1.44
CA ALA A 64 4.76 8.98 0.59
C ALA A 64 3.92 8.04 1.45
N THR A 65 2.60 8.16 1.35
CA THR A 65 1.66 7.32 2.08
C THR A 65 0.66 6.73 1.11
N ALA A 66 0.32 5.46 1.33
CA ALA A 66 -0.78 4.79 0.65
C ALA A 66 -1.94 4.65 1.64
N ARG A 67 -3.13 5.08 1.24
CA ARG A 67 -4.34 4.99 2.05
C ARG A 67 -5.39 4.17 1.32
N HIS A 68 -6.00 3.23 2.03
CA HIS A 68 -7.16 2.51 1.55
C HIS A 68 -8.44 3.33 1.77
N GLU A 69 -9.23 3.48 0.72
CA GLU A 69 -10.51 4.19 0.71
C GLU A 69 -11.67 3.18 0.65
N GLY A 70 -12.29 2.92 1.80
CA GLY A 70 -13.32 1.89 1.92
C GLY A 70 -14.57 2.15 1.07
N ARG A 71 -14.92 3.43 0.83
CA ARG A 71 -16.04 3.79 -0.06
C ARG A 71 -15.75 3.40 -1.51
N THR A 72 -14.52 3.61 -1.97
CA THR A 72 -14.08 3.22 -3.31
C THR A 72 -14.03 1.70 -3.43
N ASP A 73 -13.54 0.98 -2.42
CA ASP A 73 -13.54 -0.50 -2.44
C ASP A 73 -14.96 -1.06 -2.52
N TYR A 74 -15.89 -0.51 -1.72
CA TYR A 74 -17.30 -0.90 -1.77
C TYR A 74 -17.93 -0.63 -3.15
N TYR A 75 -17.67 0.53 -3.73
CA TYR A 75 -18.18 0.88 -5.05
C TYR A 75 -17.66 -0.07 -6.13
N LEU A 76 -16.34 -0.34 -6.13
CA LEU A 76 -15.69 -1.26 -7.06
C LEU A 76 -16.21 -2.70 -6.91
N ALA A 77 -16.41 -3.17 -5.67
CA ALA A 77 -16.97 -4.48 -5.41
C ALA A 77 -18.41 -4.61 -5.96
N ARG A 78 -19.23 -3.56 -5.82
CA ARG A 78 -20.64 -3.57 -6.28
C ARG A 78 -20.79 -3.47 -7.80
N HIS A 79 -19.78 -2.97 -8.50
CA HIS A 79 -19.82 -2.74 -9.95
C HIS A 79 -18.79 -3.57 -10.73
N ALA A 80 -18.27 -4.65 -10.13
CA ALA A 80 -17.13 -5.45 -10.62
C ALA A 80 -17.22 -5.96 -12.07
N ARG A 81 -18.42 -5.99 -12.68
CA ARG A 81 -18.63 -6.40 -14.08
C ARG A 81 -18.33 -5.31 -15.11
N ARG A 82 -18.10 -4.06 -14.69
CA ARG A 82 -17.73 -2.97 -15.60
C ARG A 82 -16.23 -3.00 -15.88
N PRO A 83 -15.80 -3.18 -17.14
CA PRO A 83 -14.38 -3.28 -17.48
C PRO A 83 -13.59 -2.00 -17.16
N GLU A 84 -14.22 -0.83 -17.29
CA GLU A 84 -13.64 0.49 -16.99
C GLU A 84 -13.11 0.61 -15.55
N LEU A 85 -13.74 -0.09 -14.60
CA LEU A 85 -13.37 -0.03 -13.19
C LEU A 85 -12.05 -0.73 -12.88
N ARG A 86 -11.49 -1.50 -13.81
CA ARG A 86 -10.13 -2.06 -13.68
C ARG A 86 -9.04 -0.99 -13.69
N LEU A 87 -9.35 0.22 -14.15
CA LEU A 87 -8.44 1.37 -14.13
C LEU A 87 -8.43 2.09 -12.78
N LEU A 88 -9.40 1.78 -11.91
CA LEU A 88 -9.53 2.40 -10.61
C LEU A 88 -8.95 1.48 -9.53
N SER A 89 -8.32 2.10 -8.53
CA SER A 89 -7.81 1.44 -7.33
C SER A 89 -8.47 2.07 -6.12
N PRO A 90 -8.88 1.29 -5.11
CA PRO A 90 -9.31 1.83 -3.83
C PRO A 90 -8.14 2.25 -2.94
N VAL A 91 -6.91 2.07 -3.41
CA VAL A 91 -5.70 2.55 -2.74
C VAL A 91 -5.22 3.82 -3.42
N THR A 92 -5.24 4.92 -2.68
CA THR A 92 -4.76 6.23 -3.12
C THR A 92 -3.37 6.47 -2.55
N THR A 93 -2.46 7.00 -3.37
CA THR A 93 -1.14 7.45 -2.89
C THR A 93 -1.09 8.96 -2.80
N SER A 94 -0.64 9.45 -1.66
CA SER A 94 -0.36 10.87 -1.43
C SER A 94 1.11 11.07 -1.11
N VAL A 95 1.68 12.13 -1.65
CA VAL A 95 3.04 12.58 -1.32
C VAL A 95 2.96 13.96 -0.70
N ARG A 96 3.51 14.12 0.50
CA ARG A 96 3.70 15.41 1.16
C ARG A 96 5.17 15.80 1.07
N LEU A 97 5.42 16.97 0.48
CA LEU A 97 6.74 17.62 0.47
C LEU A 97 6.75 18.65 1.61
N VAL A 98 7.72 18.56 2.51
CA VAL A 98 7.84 19.41 3.69
C VAL A 98 9.11 20.23 3.61
N GLU A 99 8.95 21.56 3.65
CA GLU A 99 10.05 22.51 3.63
C GLU A 99 10.94 22.39 4.89
N PRO A 100 12.26 22.64 4.79
CA PRO A 100 13.15 22.66 5.96
C PRO A 100 12.67 23.73 6.97
N GLY A 101 12.16 23.29 8.12
CA GLY A 101 11.58 24.17 9.15
C GLY A 101 10.05 24.27 9.14
N GLY A 102 9.37 23.64 8.17
CA GLY A 102 7.92 23.48 8.16
C GLY A 102 7.43 22.45 9.19
N GLN A 103 6.23 22.65 9.75
CA GLN A 103 5.60 21.66 10.62
C GLN A 103 5.13 20.43 9.81
N LYS A 104 5.28 19.24 10.41
CA LYS A 104 5.05 17.92 9.80
C LYS A 104 3.56 17.56 9.67
#